data_AF-A0A0G1D5J6-F1
#
_entry.id   AF-A0A0G1D5J6-F1
#
_cell.length_a   1.000
_cell.length_b   1.000
_cell.length_c   1.000
_cell.angle_alpha   90.00
_cell.angle_beta   90.00
_cell.angle_gamma   90.00
#
_symmetry.space_group_name_H-M   'P 1'
#
loop_
_entity.id
_entity.type
_entity.pdbx_description
1 polymer ?
#
loop_
_entity_poly.entity_id
_entity_poly.type
_entity_poly.pdbx_seq_one_letter_code
_entity_poly.pdbx_strand_id
1 'polypeptide(L)'
;AVVIVFSGIVGMLSIPALELIAGYSTFKPIAWFWLDYYAVRRSPPRLEEADAFVTQEPKSFWIFAGVFVYAVLFIVGLILLYQTRSEGSLTSPWQTIHPHYLYIFIAATIVLGWLSLTSLSTRSVVVLFIAHTFLLHSYLPLSHSLFYGADGWRHLANVQTIIAEEPLVEAALSEAPGTGAYFGILPYGQMWGLMALLTRLFGVSPVVIIKWFVPVIWSLIFPLLIVELAKLFSLGKRGTFYLLWTTLFPFALQAAGSFTLPVSFGLPIWLFLTILVLKRIDKPRQSQMTALAVLGFLSIFGYSLYAVLFWLGWFVAELIYWPRERGWQAVVIVFSGIVGMLSIPALELIAGYSTFKPIAWFVIF
;
A
#
# COMPACT_ATOMS: atom_id res chain seq x y z
N ALA A 1 -4.84 1.38 22.49
CA ALA A 1 -5.00 0.06 21.87
C ALA A 1 -4.77 0.14 20.36
N VAL A 2 -5.65 0.75 19.56
CA VAL A 2 -5.46 0.93 18.09
C VAL A 2 -4.28 1.84 17.73
N VAL A 3 -3.97 2.83 18.59
CA VAL A 3 -2.97 3.88 18.35
C VAL A 3 -1.50 3.42 18.42
N ILE A 4 -1.17 2.33 19.13
CA ILE A 4 0.23 1.93 19.32
C ILE A 4 0.68 0.90 18.27
N VAL A 5 -0.28 0.15 17.71
CA VAL A 5 -0.03 -0.80 16.62
C VAL A 5 0.41 -0.07 15.34
N PHE A 6 -0.13 1.11 15.05
CA PHE A 6 0.23 1.87 13.84
C PHE A 6 1.60 2.56 13.94
N SER A 7 1.98 3.07 15.11
CA SER A 7 3.30 3.68 15.34
C SER A 7 4.45 2.67 15.19
N GLY A 8 4.21 1.41 15.59
CA GLY A 8 5.17 0.31 15.42
C GLY A 8 5.31 -0.16 13.97
N ILE A 9 4.22 -0.15 13.19
CA ILE A 9 4.22 -0.59 11.78
C ILE A 9 4.83 0.48 10.85
N VAL A 10 4.61 1.77 11.13
CA VAL A 10 5.21 2.87 10.34
C VAL A 10 6.72 3.02 10.64
N GLY A 11 7.17 2.71 11.86
CA GLY A 11 8.59 2.78 12.23
C GLY A 11 9.47 1.68 11.63
N MET A 12 8.89 0.65 10.99
CA MET A 12 9.64 -0.48 10.41
C MET A 12 10.13 -0.25 8.98
N LEU A 13 9.78 0.87 8.34
CA LEU A 13 10.05 1.12 6.92
C LEU A 13 11.24 2.04 6.61
N SER A 14 12.20 2.24 7.53
CA SER A 14 13.30 3.18 7.27
C SER A 14 14.58 2.88 8.06
N ILE A 15 15.68 2.59 7.34
CA ILE A 15 17.08 2.60 7.82
C ILE A 15 18.01 3.01 6.65
N PRO A 16 19.16 3.73 6.82
CA PRO A 16 19.71 4.41 8.00
C PRO A 16 20.17 5.89 7.82
N ALA A 17 20.36 6.53 8.99
CA ALA A 17 21.46 7.44 9.39
C ALA A 17 21.33 8.97 9.27
N LEU A 18 20.48 9.55 8.41
CA LEU A 18 20.27 11.02 8.40
C LEU A 18 19.01 11.50 9.13
N GLU A 19 18.12 10.58 9.52
CA GLU A 19 16.84 10.90 10.14
C GLU A 19 16.87 10.99 11.67
N LEU A 20 18.00 10.78 12.35
CA LEU A 20 18.02 10.85 13.83
C LEU A 20 17.74 12.28 14.35
N ILE A 21 18.01 13.30 13.53
CA ILE A 21 17.73 14.71 13.87
C ILE A 21 16.36 15.15 13.31
N ALA A 22 15.92 14.63 12.16
CA ALA A 22 14.61 14.93 11.58
C ALA A 22 13.46 14.18 12.30
N GLY A 23 13.70 12.94 12.75
CA GLY A 23 12.75 12.07 13.44
C GLY A 23 12.28 12.64 14.79
N TYR A 24 13.11 13.45 15.45
CA TYR A 24 12.69 14.13 16.69
C TYR A 24 11.62 15.21 16.45
N SER A 25 11.52 15.73 15.22
CA SER A 25 10.54 16.75 14.81
C SER A 25 9.26 16.18 14.20
N THR A 26 9.29 14.98 13.61
CA THR A 26 8.11 14.29 13.02
C THR A 26 7.39 13.36 13.99
N PHE A 27 8.09 12.79 15.00
CA PHE A 27 7.43 11.98 16.03
C PHE A 27 6.57 12.80 16.98
N LYS A 28 6.90 14.07 17.24
CA LYS A 28 6.08 14.96 18.08
C LYS A 28 4.71 15.22 17.45
N PRO A 29 4.56 15.67 16.20
CA PRO A 29 3.27 15.89 15.56
C PRO A 29 2.41 14.63 15.51
N ILE A 30 3.00 13.46 15.25
CA ILE A 30 2.29 12.18 15.22
C ILE A 30 1.82 11.82 16.64
N ALA A 31 2.72 11.84 17.64
CA ALA A 31 2.34 11.57 19.03
C ALA A 31 1.33 12.59 19.58
N TRP A 32 1.44 13.87 19.21
CA TRP A 32 0.50 14.93 19.59
C TRP A 32 -0.84 14.76 18.89
N PHE A 33 -0.89 14.53 17.57
CA PHE A 33 -2.11 14.20 16.84
C PHE A 33 -2.86 13.01 17.46
N TRP A 34 -2.12 11.99 17.92
CA TRP A 34 -2.70 10.79 18.52
C TRP A 34 -3.07 10.94 20.00
N LEU A 35 -2.35 11.76 20.77
CA LEU A 35 -2.74 12.16 22.13
C LEU A 35 -4.00 13.05 22.09
N ASP A 36 -4.09 13.94 21.10
CA ASP A 36 -5.26 14.77 20.85
C ASP A 36 -6.44 13.89 20.40
N TYR A 37 -6.23 12.90 19.53
CA TYR A 37 -7.23 11.88 19.17
C TYR A 37 -7.76 11.12 20.40
N TYR A 38 -6.89 10.79 21.37
CA TYR A 38 -7.30 10.13 22.62
C TYR A 38 -8.05 11.07 23.58
N ALA A 39 -7.72 12.37 23.60
CA ALA A 39 -8.43 13.38 24.36
C ALA A 39 -9.83 13.67 23.76
N VAL A 40 -9.90 13.78 22.43
CA VAL A 40 -11.13 14.01 21.66
C VAL A 40 -12.09 12.81 21.70
N ARG A 41 -11.63 11.59 21.97
CA ARG A 41 -12.56 10.46 22.18
C ARG A 41 -13.28 10.49 23.53
N ARG A 42 -12.82 11.30 24.49
CA ARG A 42 -13.44 11.49 25.81
C ARG A 42 -14.33 12.72 25.91
N SER A 43 -14.14 13.68 25.02
CA SER A 43 -15.00 14.84 24.86
C SER A 43 -15.48 14.78 23.43
N PRO A 44 -16.75 14.40 23.13
CA PRO A 44 -17.21 14.36 21.75
C PRO A 44 -16.77 15.68 21.08
N PRO A 45 -15.96 15.63 20.01
CA PRO A 45 -15.59 16.86 19.35
C PRO A 45 -16.91 17.52 18.98
N ARG A 46 -17.04 18.82 19.26
CA ARG A 46 -18.05 19.65 18.64
C ARG A 46 -17.73 19.67 17.15
N LEU A 47 -18.08 18.60 16.44
CA LEU A 47 -17.89 18.44 15.00
C LEU A 47 -18.64 19.55 14.24
N GLU A 48 -19.65 20.14 14.87
CA GLU A 48 -20.36 21.32 14.37
C GLU A 48 -19.48 22.58 14.28
N GLU A 49 -18.50 22.79 15.15
CA GLU A 49 -17.71 24.04 15.17
C GLU A 49 -16.57 24.05 14.15
N ALA A 50 -15.97 22.88 13.84
CA ALA A 50 -14.91 22.77 12.83
C ALA A 50 -15.43 22.83 11.39
N ASP A 51 -16.68 22.39 11.16
CA ASP A 51 -17.35 22.54 9.86
C ASP A 51 -17.93 23.94 9.65
N ALA A 52 -18.10 24.74 10.71
CA ALA A 52 -18.65 26.10 10.66
C ALA A 52 -17.68 27.16 10.09
N PHE A 53 -16.36 26.90 10.04
CA PHE A 53 -15.39 27.98 9.79
C PHE A 53 -15.18 28.39 8.32
N VAL A 54 -15.80 27.73 7.32
CA VAL A 54 -15.82 28.21 5.92
C VAL A 54 -17.07 27.70 5.22
N THR A 55 -18.15 28.47 5.24
CA THR A 55 -19.38 28.20 4.47
C THR A 55 -19.79 29.40 3.62
N GLN A 56 -18.92 29.79 2.70
CA GLN A 56 -19.42 30.24 1.41
C GLN A 56 -19.24 29.08 0.44
N GLU A 57 -20.32 28.35 0.17
CA GLU A 57 -20.28 27.29 -0.82
C GLU A 57 -19.83 27.88 -2.16
N PRO A 58 -18.78 27.33 -2.81
CA PRO A 58 -18.43 27.77 -4.14
C PRO A 58 -19.64 27.56 -5.05
N LYS A 59 -20.01 28.60 -5.81
CA LYS A 59 -21.11 28.53 -6.76
C LYS A 59 -20.97 27.28 -7.64
N SER A 60 -22.09 26.62 -7.94
CA SER A 60 -22.14 25.37 -8.73
C SER A 60 -21.30 25.41 -10.01
N PHE A 61 -21.21 26.59 -10.64
CA PHE A 61 -20.34 26.86 -11.79
C PHE A 61 -18.86 26.54 -11.54
N TRP A 62 -18.29 26.92 -10.39
CA TRP A 62 -16.88 26.71 -10.08
C TRP A 62 -16.55 25.23 -9.85
N ILE A 63 -17.46 24.50 -9.20
CA ILE A 63 -17.31 23.05 -9.01
C ILE A 63 -17.30 22.36 -10.37
N PHE A 64 -18.25 22.70 -11.25
CA PHE A 64 -18.30 22.19 -12.61
C PHE A 64 -17.02 22.52 -13.40
N ALA A 65 -16.59 23.78 -13.37
CA ALA A 65 -15.36 24.22 -14.03
C ALA A 65 -14.13 23.47 -13.51
N GLY A 66 -14.01 23.25 -12.21
CA GLY A 66 -12.90 22.49 -11.64
C GLY A 66 -12.90 21.02 -12.02
N VAL A 67 -14.06 20.36 -12.06
CA VAL A 67 -14.17 18.98 -12.56
C VAL A 67 -13.78 18.91 -14.04
N PHE A 68 -14.22 19.88 -14.85
CA PHE A 68 -13.85 19.96 -16.26
C PHE A 68 -12.35 20.17 -16.44
N VAL A 69 -11.75 21.12 -15.73
CA VAL A 69 -10.30 21.37 -15.74
C VAL A 69 -9.54 20.12 -15.31
N TYR A 70 -9.96 19.45 -14.24
CA TYR A 70 -9.38 18.18 -13.81
C TYR A 70 -9.44 17.12 -14.92
N ALA A 71 -10.59 16.95 -15.57
CA ALA A 71 -10.76 15.98 -16.64
C ALA A 71 -9.83 16.27 -17.84
N VAL A 72 -9.69 17.55 -18.22
CA VAL A 72 -8.75 17.97 -19.27
C VAL A 72 -7.31 17.64 -18.88
N LEU A 73 -6.89 18.02 -17.67
CA LEU A 73 -5.53 17.74 -17.18
C LEU A 73 -5.26 16.23 -17.11
N PHE A 74 -6.24 15.44 -16.66
CA PHE A 74 -6.16 13.99 -16.63
C PHE A 74 -5.94 13.39 -18.04
N ILE A 75 -6.77 13.81 -19.01
CA ILE A 75 -6.66 13.34 -20.41
C ILE A 75 -5.32 13.74 -21.01
N VAL A 76 -4.91 15.01 -20.85
CA VAL A 76 -3.62 15.50 -21.34
C VAL A 76 -2.46 14.72 -20.70
N GLY A 77 -2.55 14.43 -19.40
CA GLY A 77 -1.56 13.60 -18.69
C GLY A 77 -1.41 12.22 -19.33
N LEU A 78 -2.51 11.52 -19.61
CA LEU A 78 -2.50 10.23 -20.29
C LEU A 78 -1.91 10.32 -21.70
N ILE A 79 -2.27 11.35 -22.47
CA ILE A 79 -1.75 11.58 -23.82
C ILE A 79 -0.23 11.79 -23.78
N LEU A 80 0.26 12.63 -22.87
CA LEU A 80 1.70 12.88 -22.72
C LEU A 80 2.46 11.59 -22.39
N LEU A 81 1.94 10.77 -21.48
CA LEU A 81 2.55 9.47 -21.17
C LEU A 81 2.59 8.55 -22.40
N TYR A 82 1.47 8.44 -23.13
CA TYR A 82 1.37 7.58 -24.30
C TYR A 82 2.27 8.02 -25.46
N GLN A 83 2.40 9.32 -25.71
CA GLN A 83 3.24 9.87 -26.77
C GLN A 83 4.74 9.66 -26.50
N THR A 84 5.12 9.43 -25.24
CA THR A 84 6.51 9.24 -24.80
C THR A 84 6.96 7.79 -24.74
N ARG A 85 6.24 6.92 -25.45
CA ARG A 85 6.47 5.49 -25.44
C ARG A 85 7.87 5.15 -25.98
N SER A 86 8.64 4.45 -25.16
CA SER A 86 9.99 3.99 -25.50
C SER A 86 10.04 2.47 -25.66
N GLU A 87 10.90 2.03 -26.56
CA GLU A 87 11.30 0.62 -26.72
C GLU A 87 12.71 0.35 -26.18
N GLY A 88 13.44 1.41 -25.79
CA GLY A 88 14.81 1.30 -25.31
C GLY A 88 14.92 0.80 -23.88
N SER A 89 16.10 0.26 -23.55
CA SER A 89 16.50 0.00 -22.17
C SER A 89 16.86 1.32 -21.50
N LEU A 90 16.01 1.77 -20.58
CA LEU A 90 16.19 3.04 -19.85
C LEU A 90 16.71 2.76 -18.44
N THR A 91 17.58 3.63 -17.93
CA THR A 91 18.00 3.56 -16.52
C THR A 91 16.95 4.17 -15.60
N SER A 92 16.11 5.06 -16.12
CA SER A 92 14.98 5.64 -15.41
C SER A 92 13.80 5.86 -16.35
N PRO A 93 12.56 5.54 -15.93
CA PRO A 93 11.38 5.78 -16.76
C PRO A 93 11.14 7.26 -17.04
N TRP A 94 11.71 8.16 -16.23
CA TRP A 94 11.60 9.61 -16.39
C TRP A 94 12.44 10.18 -17.53
N GLN A 95 13.33 9.38 -18.13
CA GLN A 95 14.18 9.82 -19.24
C GLN A 95 13.39 10.07 -20.54
N THR A 96 12.28 9.37 -20.72
CA THR A 96 11.47 9.47 -21.94
C THR A 96 10.16 10.20 -21.73
N ILE A 97 9.61 10.17 -20.51
CA ILE A 97 8.37 10.87 -20.16
C ILE A 97 8.50 12.37 -20.43
N HIS A 98 7.48 12.93 -21.08
CA HIS A 98 7.46 14.35 -21.48
C HIS A 98 7.65 15.25 -20.25
N PRO A 99 8.57 16.24 -20.26
CA PRO A 99 8.83 17.09 -19.08
C PRO A 99 7.57 17.79 -18.55
N HIS A 100 6.65 18.17 -19.44
CA HIS A 100 5.36 18.75 -19.04
C HIS A 100 4.41 17.82 -18.28
N TYR A 101 4.58 16.50 -18.33
CA TYR A 101 3.74 15.57 -17.60
C TYR A 101 3.74 15.88 -16.10
N LEU A 102 4.89 16.19 -15.52
CA LEU A 102 4.99 16.47 -14.08
C LEU A 102 4.18 17.73 -13.70
N TYR A 103 4.25 18.80 -14.51
CA TYR A 103 3.47 20.01 -14.26
C TYR A 103 1.96 19.75 -14.38
N ILE A 104 1.54 18.98 -15.39
CA ILE A 104 0.13 18.59 -15.57
C ILE A 104 -0.34 17.71 -14.41
N PHE A 105 0.47 16.75 -13.97
CA PHE A 105 0.15 15.88 -12.85
C PHE A 105 0.02 16.66 -11.52
N ILE A 106 0.95 17.59 -11.25
CA ILE A 106 0.90 18.46 -10.07
C ILE A 106 -0.35 19.36 -10.13
N ALA A 107 -0.63 19.98 -11.28
CA ALA A 107 -1.83 20.80 -11.46
C ALA A 107 -3.11 19.99 -11.21
N ALA A 108 -3.21 18.78 -11.78
CA ALA A 108 -4.35 17.88 -11.55
C ALA A 108 -4.48 17.49 -10.06
N THR A 109 -3.35 17.23 -9.38
CA THR A 109 -3.32 16.89 -7.95
C THR A 109 -3.80 18.05 -7.07
N ILE A 110 -3.45 19.29 -7.41
CA ILE A 110 -3.90 20.50 -6.73
C ILE A 110 -5.41 20.72 -6.96
N VAL A 111 -5.88 20.61 -8.21
CA VAL A 111 -7.30 20.75 -8.55
C VAL A 111 -8.13 19.69 -7.83
N LEU A 112 -7.66 18.43 -7.79
CA LEU A 112 -8.32 17.35 -7.06
C LEU A 112 -8.36 17.63 -5.55
N GLY A 113 -7.26 18.10 -4.98
CA GLY A 113 -7.19 18.54 -3.58
C GLY A 113 -8.23 19.61 -3.27
N TRP A 114 -8.33 20.64 -4.12
CA TRP A 114 -9.37 21.67 -4.00
C TRP A 114 -10.79 21.12 -4.15
N LEU A 115 -11.05 20.29 -5.17
CA LEU A 115 -12.35 19.65 -5.39
C LEU A 115 -12.80 18.82 -4.18
N SER A 116 -11.86 18.21 -3.46
CA SER A 116 -12.16 17.46 -2.25
C SER A 116 -12.71 18.33 -1.10
N LEU A 117 -12.40 19.63 -1.09
CA LEU A 117 -12.89 20.59 -0.10
C LEU A 117 -14.29 21.15 -0.45
N THR A 118 -14.86 20.79 -1.60
CA THR A 118 -16.16 21.30 -2.07
C THR A 118 -17.37 20.48 -1.59
N SER A 119 -18.57 20.89 -1.99
CA SER A 119 -19.84 20.20 -1.71
C SER A 119 -20.06 18.92 -2.54
N LEU A 120 -19.08 18.49 -3.36
CA LEU A 120 -19.17 17.23 -4.11
C LEU A 120 -19.46 16.02 -3.19
N SER A 121 -20.26 15.09 -3.70
CA SER A 121 -20.59 13.87 -2.95
C SER A 121 -19.33 13.02 -2.70
N THR A 122 -19.31 12.29 -1.58
CA THR A 122 -18.20 11.36 -1.25
C THR A 122 -17.93 10.38 -2.39
N ARG A 123 -18.98 9.86 -3.02
CA ARG A 123 -18.86 8.95 -4.15
C ARG A 123 -18.16 9.61 -5.33
N SER A 124 -18.54 10.84 -5.68
CA SER A 124 -17.92 11.59 -6.79
C SER A 124 -16.44 11.83 -6.54
N VAL A 125 -16.06 12.28 -5.34
CA VAL A 125 -14.66 12.54 -5.00
C VAL A 125 -13.84 11.25 -5.02
N VAL A 126 -14.36 10.14 -4.51
CA VAL A 126 -13.68 8.83 -4.57
C VAL A 126 -13.46 8.37 -6.01
N VAL A 127 -14.43 8.58 -6.91
CA VAL A 127 -14.26 8.27 -8.34
C VAL A 127 -13.14 9.11 -8.95
N LEU A 128 -13.05 10.40 -8.60
CA LEU A 128 -11.96 11.26 -9.04
C LEU A 128 -10.61 10.77 -8.51
N PHE A 129 -10.53 10.33 -7.25
CA PHE A 129 -9.31 9.72 -6.69
C PHE A 129 -8.93 8.41 -7.38
N ILE A 130 -9.90 7.55 -7.73
CA ILE A 130 -9.65 6.33 -8.52
C ILE A 130 -9.03 6.69 -9.87
N ALA A 131 -9.62 7.67 -10.58
CA ALA A 131 -9.07 8.16 -11.84
C ALA A 131 -7.66 8.75 -11.66
N HIS A 132 -7.44 9.56 -10.62
CA HIS A 132 -6.12 10.17 -10.39
C HIS A 132 -5.05 9.16 -10.00
N THR A 133 -5.43 8.15 -9.22
CA THR A 133 -4.56 7.02 -8.87
C THR A 133 -4.21 6.23 -10.13
N PHE A 134 -5.16 6.07 -11.05
CA PHE A 134 -4.90 5.49 -12.36
C PHE A 134 -3.90 6.31 -13.19
N LEU A 135 -4.02 7.64 -13.22
CA LEU A 135 -3.01 8.48 -13.87
C LEU A 135 -1.63 8.29 -13.21
N LEU A 136 -1.58 8.32 -11.87
CA LEU A 136 -0.37 8.14 -11.08
C LEU A 136 0.33 6.82 -11.38
N HIS A 137 -0.41 5.72 -11.54
CA HIS A 137 0.16 4.39 -11.78
C HIS A 137 0.35 4.05 -13.27
N SER A 138 -0.22 4.85 -14.17
CA SER A 138 -0.12 4.61 -15.61
C SER A 138 1.21 5.06 -16.22
N TYR A 139 2.08 5.75 -15.47
CA TYR A 139 3.30 6.31 -16.03
C TYR A 139 4.25 5.26 -16.61
N LEU A 140 4.39 4.08 -15.99
CA LEU A 140 5.17 2.97 -16.54
C LEU A 140 4.48 2.28 -17.72
N PRO A 141 3.23 1.79 -17.60
CA PRO A 141 2.60 1.06 -18.69
C PRO A 141 2.31 1.94 -19.92
N LEU A 142 2.16 3.26 -19.79
CA LEU A 142 1.98 4.12 -20.96
C LEU A 142 3.30 4.57 -21.60
N SER A 143 4.36 4.80 -20.82
CA SER A 143 5.65 5.26 -21.35
C SER A 143 6.54 4.15 -21.92
N HIS A 144 6.18 2.87 -21.76
CA HIS A 144 6.97 1.74 -22.27
C HIS A 144 6.17 0.88 -23.24
N SER A 145 6.85 0.27 -24.22
CA SER A 145 6.22 -0.70 -25.10
C SER A 145 5.77 -1.96 -24.36
N LEU A 146 6.69 -2.51 -23.57
CA LEU A 146 6.53 -3.65 -22.68
C LEU A 146 6.34 -3.19 -21.22
N PHE A 147 6.26 -4.13 -20.27
CA PHE A 147 6.34 -3.80 -18.86
C PHE A 147 7.78 -3.39 -18.48
N TYR A 148 7.92 -2.54 -17.45
CA TYR A 148 9.22 -2.04 -17.00
C TYR A 148 9.82 -2.94 -15.91
N GLY A 149 11.14 -3.12 -15.93
CA GLY A 149 11.92 -3.87 -14.92
C GLY A 149 12.18 -5.35 -15.24
N ALA A 150 13.30 -5.88 -14.75
CA ALA A 150 13.75 -7.25 -15.03
C ALA A 150 12.85 -8.32 -14.40
N ASP A 151 12.35 -8.07 -13.18
CA ASP A 151 11.53 -9.04 -12.43
C ASP A 151 10.23 -9.44 -13.14
N GLY A 152 9.67 -8.56 -13.98
CA GLY A 152 8.48 -8.89 -14.76
C GLY A 152 8.69 -10.08 -15.70
N TRP A 153 9.91 -10.29 -16.22
CA TRP A 153 10.23 -11.41 -17.11
C TRP A 153 10.20 -12.76 -16.38
N ARG A 154 10.68 -12.80 -15.13
CA ARG A 154 10.57 -14.00 -14.29
C ARG A 154 9.11 -14.36 -14.04
N HIS A 155 8.26 -13.38 -13.79
CA HIS A 155 6.84 -13.62 -13.58
C HIS A 155 6.11 -13.99 -14.87
N LEU A 156 6.51 -13.42 -16.02
CA LEU A 156 6.01 -13.82 -17.34
C LEU A 156 6.30 -15.29 -17.63
N ALA A 157 7.54 -15.73 -17.41
CA ALA A 157 7.93 -17.12 -17.63
C ALA A 157 7.07 -18.09 -16.81
N ASN A 158 6.90 -17.82 -15.50
CA ASN A 158 6.06 -18.67 -14.64
C ASN A 158 4.58 -18.69 -15.07
N VAL A 159 4.02 -17.55 -15.48
CA VAL A 159 2.66 -17.50 -16.02
C VAL A 159 2.54 -18.34 -17.29
N GLN A 160 3.53 -18.27 -18.19
CA GLN A 160 3.56 -19.07 -19.41
C GLN A 160 3.68 -20.57 -19.10
N THR A 161 4.52 -20.98 -18.16
CA THR A 161 4.63 -22.36 -17.68
C THR A 161 3.29 -22.89 -17.15
N ILE A 162 2.58 -22.10 -16.34
CA ILE A 162 1.23 -22.45 -15.85
C ILE A 162 0.24 -22.60 -17.02
N ILE A 163 0.28 -21.69 -17.99
CA ILE A 163 -0.58 -21.77 -19.18
C ILE A 163 -0.23 -22.99 -20.04
N ALA A 164 1.03 -23.38 -20.12
CA ALA A 164 1.50 -24.56 -20.84
C ALA A 164 1.25 -25.87 -20.08
N GLU A 165 0.76 -25.80 -18.83
CA GLU A 165 0.55 -26.96 -17.95
C GLU A 165 1.85 -27.72 -17.65
N GLU A 166 2.96 -27.00 -17.70
CA GLU A 166 4.29 -27.50 -17.39
C GLU A 166 4.58 -27.39 -15.88
N PRO A 167 5.46 -28.24 -15.32
CA PRO A 167 5.86 -28.13 -13.93
C PRO A 167 6.60 -26.81 -13.67
N LEU A 168 6.25 -26.11 -12.59
CA LEU A 168 6.97 -24.92 -12.15
C LEU A 168 8.40 -25.30 -11.74
N VAL A 169 9.38 -24.62 -12.33
CA VAL A 169 10.78 -24.75 -11.95
C VAL A 169 11.11 -23.65 -10.94
N GLU A 170 11.62 -24.04 -9.77
CA GLU A 170 12.08 -23.07 -8.78
C GLU A 170 13.21 -22.23 -9.37
N ALA A 171 13.08 -20.91 -9.31
CA ALA A 171 14.17 -20.04 -9.71
C ALA A 171 15.32 -20.24 -8.72
N ALA A 172 16.45 -20.77 -9.19
CA ALA A 172 17.65 -20.89 -8.38
C ALA A 172 18.08 -19.49 -7.90
N LEU A 173 17.77 -19.15 -6.65
CA LEU A 173 18.02 -17.82 -6.10
C LEU A 173 19.49 -17.60 -5.74
N SER A 174 20.32 -18.65 -5.70
CA SER A 174 21.78 -18.60 -5.72
C SER A 174 22.36 -20.02 -5.89
N GLU A 175 23.67 -20.13 -6.13
CA GLU A 175 24.42 -21.40 -6.10
C GLU A 175 24.50 -22.03 -4.69
N ALA A 176 23.89 -21.42 -3.67
CA ALA A 176 23.89 -21.99 -2.32
C ALA A 176 22.98 -23.24 -2.27
N PRO A 177 23.39 -24.30 -1.55
CA PRO A 177 22.58 -25.50 -1.39
C PRO A 177 21.25 -25.09 -0.74
N GLY A 178 20.17 -25.12 -1.53
CA GLY A 178 18.83 -24.79 -1.06
C GLY A 178 18.47 -25.67 0.13
N THR A 179 17.94 -25.07 1.19
CA THR A 179 17.58 -25.72 2.46
C THR A 179 16.39 -26.70 2.34
N GLY A 180 16.14 -27.30 1.18
CA GLY A 180 15.14 -28.34 0.95
C GLY A 180 13.69 -27.91 1.15
N ALA A 181 13.44 -26.64 1.46
CA ALA A 181 12.11 -26.13 1.70
C ALA A 181 11.68 -25.27 0.51
N TYR A 182 10.58 -25.68 -0.12
CA TYR A 182 9.89 -25.06 -1.28
C TYR A 182 9.34 -23.65 -1.01
N PHE A 183 10.00 -22.88 -0.15
CA PHE A 183 9.65 -21.50 0.18
C PHE A 183 9.76 -20.56 -1.03
N GLY A 184 10.38 -20.97 -2.15
CA GLY A 184 10.44 -20.18 -3.37
C GLY A 184 9.26 -20.37 -4.34
N ILE A 185 8.50 -21.47 -4.25
CA ILE A 185 7.47 -21.84 -5.25
C ILE A 185 6.04 -21.52 -4.79
N LEU A 186 5.72 -21.76 -3.52
CA LEU A 186 4.38 -21.50 -2.97
C LEU A 186 4.02 -20.00 -2.96
N PRO A 187 4.96 -19.09 -2.59
CA PRO A 187 4.69 -17.67 -2.69
C PRO A 187 4.49 -17.27 -4.15
N TYR A 188 3.64 -16.27 -4.38
CA TYR A 188 3.29 -15.71 -5.70
C TYR A 188 2.28 -16.51 -6.52
N GLY A 189 1.95 -17.74 -6.11
CA GLY A 189 0.97 -18.59 -6.79
C GLY A 189 -0.39 -17.91 -7.00
N GLN A 190 -0.83 -17.09 -6.04
CA GLN A 190 -2.05 -16.29 -6.18
C GLN A 190 -1.98 -15.32 -7.37
N MET A 191 -0.88 -14.58 -7.51
CA MET A 191 -0.71 -13.59 -8.57
C MET A 191 -0.58 -14.28 -9.92
N TRP A 192 0.27 -15.31 -10.02
CA TRP A 192 0.49 -16.04 -11.27
C TRP A 192 -0.76 -16.79 -11.74
N GLY A 193 -1.43 -17.50 -10.83
CA GLY A 193 -2.67 -18.23 -11.14
C GLY A 193 -3.77 -17.30 -11.62
N LEU A 194 -3.93 -16.12 -11.00
CA LEU A 194 -4.92 -15.14 -11.44
C LEU A 194 -4.57 -14.54 -12.80
N MET A 195 -3.30 -14.22 -13.08
CA MET A 195 -2.88 -13.74 -14.40
C MET A 195 -3.05 -14.81 -15.49
N ALA A 196 -2.72 -16.07 -15.20
CA ALA A 196 -2.92 -17.20 -16.11
C ALA A 196 -4.41 -17.42 -16.40
N LEU A 197 -5.26 -17.36 -15.37
CA LEU A 197 -6.71 -17.44 -15.50
C LEU A 197 -7.25 -16.31 -16.39
N LEU A 198 -6.85 -15.07 -16.14
CA LEU A 198 -7.27 -13.91 -16.95
C LEU A 198 -6.80 -14.04 -18.41
N THR A 199 -5.59 -14.54 -18.63
CA THR A 199 -5.08 -14.83 -19.99
C THR A 199 -5.99 -15.83 -20.70
N ARG A 200 -6.30 -16.96 -20.05
CA ARG A 200 -7.14 -18.03 -20.63
C ARG A 200 -8.58 -17.58 -20.85
N LEU A 201 -9.16 -16.81 -19.93
CA LEU A 201 -10.56 -16.37 -20.01
C LEU A 201 -10.79 -15.30 -21.07
N PHE A 202 -9.88 -14.33 -21.20
CA PHE A 202 -10.08 -13.16 -22.06
C PHE A 202 -9.25 -13.17 -23.34
N GLY A 203 -8.35 -14.14 -23.52
CA GLY A 203 -7.43 -14.19 -24.67
C GLY A 203 -6.43 -13.03 -24.72
N VAL A 204 -6.25 -12.31 -23.61
CA VAL A 204 -5.31 -11.18 -23.51
C VAL A 204 -3.90 -11.72 -23.29
N SER A 205 -2.90 -11.21 -24.02
CA SER A 205 -1.53 -11.72 -23.89
C SER A 205 -0.97 -11.54 -22.47
N PRO A 206 -0.18 -12.50 -21.95
CA PRO A 206 0.40 -12.39 -20.62
C PRO A 206 1.25 -11.14 -20.41
N VAL A 207 1.89 -10.64 -21.47
CA VAL A 207 2.66 -9.38 -21.45
C VAL A 207 1.76 -8.18 -21.14
N VAL A 208 0.58 -8.11 -21.75
CA VAL A 208 -0.40 -7.03 -21.49
C VAL A 208 -0.94 -7.15 -20.07
N ILE A 209 -1.20 -8.37 -19.59
CA ILE A 209 -1.65 -8.59 -18.22
C ILE A 209 -0.58 -8.12 -17.23
N ILE A 210 0.67 -8.56 -17.34
CA ILE A 210 1.75 -8.10 -16.45
C ILE A 210 1.91 -6.59 -16.51
N LYS A 211 1.73 -6.00 -17.68
CA LYS A 211 1.85 -4.55 -17.83
C LYS A 211 0.77 -3.76 -17.08
N TRP A 212 -0.47 -4.25 -17.03
CA TRP A 212 -1.61 -3.47 -16.55
C TRP A 212 -2.31 -3.99 -15.29
N PHE A 213 -2.09 -5.25 -14.93
CA PHE A 213 -2.85 -5.94 -13.89
C PHE A 213 -2.81 -5.20 -12.54
N VAL A 214 -1.62 -4.96 -11.99
CA VAL A 214 -1.50 -4.22 -10.74
C VAL A 214 -1.87 -2.75 -10.87
N PRO A 215 -1.40 -1.98 -11.89
CA PRO A 215 -1.82 -0.60 -12.09
C PRO A 215 -3.34 -0.38 -12.05
N VAL A 216 -4.10 -1.25 -12.73
CA VAL A 216 -5.56 -1.16 -12.72
C VAL A 216 -6.15 -1.53 -11.36
N ILE A 217 -5.72 -2.65 -10.77
CA ILE A 217 -6.25 -3.12 -9.47
C ILE A 217 -5.94 -2.12 -8.36
N TRP A 218 -4.72 -1.60 -8.29
CA TRP A 218 -4.34 -0.60 -7.30
C TRP A 218 -5.18 0.66 -7.43
N SER A 219 -5.33 1.16 -8.65
CA SER A 219 -6.09 2.39 -8.89
C SER A 219 -7.54 2.31 -8.43
N LEU A 220 -8.13 1.11 -8.53
CA LEU A 220 -9.49 0.87 -8.07
C LEU A 220 -9.57 0.57 -6.58
N ILE A 221 -8.81 -0.43 -6.11
CA ILE A 221 -8.98 -1.02 -4.79
C ILE A 221 -8.31 -0.18 -3.71
N PHE A 222 -7.11 0.37 -3.98
CA PHE A 222 -6.35 1.08 -2.95
C PHE A 222 -7.10 2.30 -2.41
N PRO A 223 -7.68 3.21 -3.22
CA PRO A 223 -8.50 4.30 -2.69
C PRO A 223 -9.69 3.82 -1.85
N LEU A 224 -10.34 2.72 -2.23
CA LEU A 224 -11.45 2.16 -1.47
C LEU A 224 -11.01 1.62 -0.10
N LEU A 225 -9.85 0.98 -0.03
CA LEU A 225 -9.26 0.53 1.24
C LEU A 225 -8.90 1.70 2.14
N ILE A 226 -8.37 2.80 1.59
CA ILE A 226 -8.08 4.01 2.37
C ILE A 226 -9.37 4.66 2.91
N VAL A 227 -10.47 4.64 2.14
CA VAL A 227 -11.78 5.09 2.64
C VAL A 227 -12.28 4.21 3.79
N GLU A 228 -12.13 2.89 3.68
CA GLU A 228 -12.51 1.96 4.76
C GLU A 228 -11.63 2.14 6.01
N LEU A 229 -10.34 2.41 5.82
CA LEU A 229 -9.42 2.74 6.91
C LEU A 229 -9.81 4.07 7.58
N ALA A 230 -10.15 5.10 6.81
CA ALA A 230 -10.61 6.39 7.34
C ALA A 230 -11.87 6.25 8.21
N LYS A 231 -12.82 5.39 7.79
CA LYS A 231 -14.02 5.08 8.60
C LYS A 231 -13.67 4.42 9.93
N LEU A 232 -12.68 3.52 9.97
CA LEU A 232 -12.23 2.90 11.22
C LEU A 232 -11.67 3.91 12.21
N PHE A 233 -10.98 4.95 11.70
CA PHE A 233 -10.49 6.06 12.50
C PHE A 233 -11.55 7.15 12.76
N SER A 234 -12.81 6.91 12.37
CA SER A 234 -13.92 7.86 12.53
C SER A 234 -13.61 9.23 11.90
N LEU A 235 -12.83 9.24 10.80
CA LEU A 235 -12.52 10.48 10.10
C LEU A 235 -13.78 10.98 9.38
N GLY A 236 -14.07 12.27 9.51
CA GLY A 236 -15.11 12.94 8.72
C GLY A 236 -14.77 12.95 7.22
N LYS A 237 -15.67 13.52 6.41
CA LYS A 237 -15.51 13.65 4.94
C LYS A 237 -14.16 14.27 4.57
N ARG A 238 -13.84 15.43 5.15
CA ARG A 238 -12.59 16.17 4.89
C ARG A 238 -11.35 15.37 5.30
N GLY A 239 -11.38 14.72 6.48
CA GLY A 239 -10.27 13.89 6.96
C GLY A 239 -10.03 12.65 6.06
N THR A 240 -11.11 12.03 5.57
CA THR A 240 -11.02 10.92 4.61
C THR A 240 -10.35 11.35 3.31
N PHE A 241 -10.73 12.51 2.78
CA PHE A 241 -10.14 13.01 1.53
C PHE A 241 -8.71 13.50 1.70
N TYR A 242 -8.40 14.13 2.83
CA TYR A 242 -7.02 14.49 3.15
C TYR A 242 -6.14 13.23 3.20
N LEU A 243 -6.62 12.16 3.85
CA LEU A 243 -5.91 10.89 3.86
C LEU A 243 -5.70 10.34 2.45
N LEU A 244 -6.74 10.27 1.61
CA LEU A 244 -6.61 9.87 0.20
C LEU A 244 -5.59 10.72 -0.56
N TRP A 245 -5.67 12.05 -0.43
CA TRP A 245 -4.77 12.98 -1.08
C TRP A 245 -3.32 12.77 -0.66
N THR A 246 -3.04 12.56 0.63
CA THR A 246 -1.69 12.30 1.13
C THR A 246 -1.09 11.00 0.59
N THR A 247 -1.90 10.01 0.21
CA THR A 247 -1.38 8.76 -0.38
C THR A 247 -0.81 8.91 -1.79
N LEU A 248 -1.04 10.05 -2.44
CA LEU A 248 -0.54 10.33 -3.81
C LEU A 248 0.93 10.77 -3.86
N PHE A 249 1.54 11.14 -2.72
CA PHE A 249 2.88 11.71 -2.66
C PHE A 249 4.01 10.71 -2.40
N PRO A 250 3.85 9.70 -1.51
CA PRO A 250 4.93 8.76 -1.23
C PRO A 250 5.33 7.98 -2.49
N PHE A 251 6.58 8.15 -2.92
CA PHE A 251 7.10 7.47 -4.10
C PHE A 251 6.97 5.94 -4.00
N ALA A 252 7.09 5.38 -2.79
CA ALA A 252 6.90 3.95 -2.57
C ALA A 252 5.49 3.46 -2.98
N LEU A 253 4.43 4.26 -2.74
CA LEU A 253 3.06 3.93 -3.15
C LEU A 253 2.85 4.14 -4.64
N GLN A 254 3.47 5.17 -5.21
CA GLN A 254 3.49 5.36 -6.66
C GLN A 254 4.15 4.17 -7.36
N ALA A 255 5.37 3.82 -6.97
CA ALA A 255 6.13 2.72 -7.55
C ALA A 255 5.38 1.40 -7.35
N ALA A 256 4.99 1.07 -6.12
CA ALA A 256 4.29 -0.18 -5.83
C ALA A 256 3.05 -0.36 -6.71
N GLY A 257 2.20 0.67 -6.86
CA GLY A 257 1.03 0.56 -7.73
C GLY A 257 1.32 0.51 -9.23
N SER A 258 2.52 0.89 -9.68
CA SER A 258 2.86 0.94 -11.11
C SER A 258 3.51 -0.34 -11.65
N PHE A 259 3.95 -1.23 -10.76
CA PHE A 259 4.61 -2.48 -11.11
C PHE A 259 3.71 -3.69 -10.81
N THR A 260 3.61 -4.63 -11.75
CA THR A 260 3.05 -5.96 -11.45
C THR A 260 4.11 -6.86 -10.86
N LEU A 261 4.28 -6.74 -9.55
CA LEU A 261 5.14 -7.60 -8.74
C LEU A 261 4.32 -8.25 -7.62
N PRO A 262 4.76 -9.40 -7.07
CA PRO A 262 4.04 -10.03 -5.97
C PRO A 262 3.92 -9.15 -4.73
N VAL A 263 4.97 -8.39 -4.41
CA VAL A 263 4.92 -7.39 -3.32
C VAL A 263 3.91 -6.27 -3.63
N SER A 264 3.88 -5.78 -4.85
CA SER A 264 2.92 -4.76 -5.25
C SER A 264 1.48 -5.27 -5.18
N PHE A 265 1.21 -6.45 -5.73
CA PHE A 265 -0.12 -7.08 -5.70
C PHE A 265 -0.54 -7.47 -4.27
N GLY A 266 0.40 -7.92 -3.46
CA GLY A 266 0.16 -8.36 -2.09
C GLY A 266 -0.19 -7.23 -1.13
N LEU A 267 0.29 -5.99 -1.35
CA LEU A 267 0.07 -4.88 -0.41
C LEU A 267 -1.41 -4.53 -0.21
N PRO A 268 -2.25 -4.34 -1.26
CA PRO A 268 -3.68 -4.12 -1.07
C PRO A 268 -4.39 -5.28 -0.37
N ILE A 269 -4.00 -6.52 -0.66
CA ILE A 269 -4.57 -7.71 -0.02
C ILE A 269 -4.23 -7.70 1.47
N TRP A 270 -2.96 -7.49 1.81
CA TRP A 270 -2.52 -7.36 3.19
C TRP A 270 -3.25 -6.23 3.92
N LEU A 271 -3.34 -5.04 3.33
CA LEU A 271 -4.06 -3.91 3.91
C LEU A 271 -5.53 -4.24 4.15
N PHE A 272 -6.18 -4.92 3.20
CA PHE A 272 -7.55 -5.42 3.38
C PHE A 272 -7.65 -6.36 4.59
N LEU A 273 -6.75 -7.33 4.71
CA LEU A 273 -6.74 -8.26 5.85
C LEU A 273 -6.50 -7.53 7.18
N THR A 274 -5.58 -6.56 7.21
CA THR A 274 -5.36 -5.70 8.39
C THR A 274 -6.62 -4.92 8.76
N ILE A 275 -7.33 -4.35 7.79
CA ILE A 275 -8.62 -3.67 8.02
C ILE A 275 -9.64 -4.63 8.64
N LEU A 276 -9.70 -5.90 8.20
CA LEU A 276 -10.57 -6.91 8.79
C LEU A 276 -10.19 -7.23 10.25
N VAL A 277 -8.89 -7.37 10.55
CA VAL A 277 -8.40 -7.55 11.93
C VAL A 277 -8.81 -6.36 12.79
N LEU A 278 -8.62 -5.12 12.33
CA LEU A 278 -9.03 -3.93 13.07
C LEU A 278 -10.54 -3.87 13.30
N LYS A 279 -11.35 -4.19 12.27
CA LYS A 279 -12.81 -4.29 12.38
C LYS A 279 -13.25 -5.32 13.41
N ARG A 280 -12.51 -6.44 13.52
CA ARG A 280 -12.77 -7.45 14.55
C ARG A 280 -12.55 -6.89 15.95
N ILE A 281 -11.44 -6.18 16.19
CA ILE A 281 -11.15 -5.59 17.52
C ILE A 281 -12.26 -4.59 17.90
N ASP A 282 -12.75 -3.80 16.95
CA ASP A 282 -13.82 -2.83 17.19
C ASP A 282 -15.18 -3.49 17.46
N LYS A 283 -15.54 -4.52 16.68
CA LYS A 283 -16.83 -5.22 16.77
C LYS A 283 -16.63 -6.73 16.71
N PRO A 284 -16.25 -7.35 17.83
CA PRO A 284 -15.82 -8.74 17.86
C PRO A 284 -16.98 -9.69 17.55
N ARG A 285 -16.78 -10.57 16.57
CA ARG A 285 -17.70 -11.67 16.22
C ARG A 285 -16.91 -12.94 15.94
N GLN A 286 -17.42 -14.09 16.42
CA GLN A 286 -16.73 -15.37 16.24
C GLN A 286 -16.56 -15.75 14.76
N SER A 287 -17.55 -15.47 13.91
CA SER A 287 -17.47 -15.74 12.47
C SER A 287 -16.35 -14.98 11.76
N GLN A 288 -15.93 -13.82 12.28
CA GLN A 288 -14.78 -13.08 11.74
C GLN A 288 -13.47 -13.83 11.98
N MET A 289 -13.33 -14.58 13.08
CA MET A 289 -12.12 -15.36 13.35
C MET A 289 -11.97 -16.48 12.33
N THR A 290 -13.04 -17.19 12.00
CA THR A 290 -13.02 -18.23 10.96
C THR A 290 -12.66 -17.63 9.61
N ALA A 291 -13.26 -16.50 9.24
CA ALA A 291 -12.92 -15.81 8.00
C ALA A 291 -11.45 -15.36 7.96
N LEU A 292 -10.95 -14.75 9.04
CA LEU A 292 -9.54 -14.34 9.16
C LEU A 292 -8.58 -15.53 9.12
N ALA A 293 -8.94 -16.67 9.71
CA ALA A 293 -8.12 -17.88 9.67
C ALA A 293 -8.02 -18.43 8.25
N VAL A 294 -9.15 -18.53 7.53
CA VAL A 294 -9.17 -18.99 6.14
C VAL A 294 -8.39 -18.04 5.25
N LEU A 295 -8.67 -16.73 5.32
CA LEU A 295 -7.96 -15.73 4.52
C LEU A 295 -6.47 -15.64 4.87
N GLY A 296 -6.13 -15.79 6.15
CA GLY A 296 -4.76 -15.86 6.64
C GLY A 296 -3.99 -17.06 6.10
N PHE A 297 -4.63 -18.23 6.06
CA PHE A 297 -4.06 -19.42 5.44
C PHE A 297 -3.85 -19.21 3.95
N LEU A 298 -4.86 -18.68 3.24
CA LEU A 298 -4.77 -18.37 1.82
C LEU A 298 -3.68 -17.33 1.50
N SER A 299 -3.35 -16.43 2.44
CA SER A 299 -2.30 -15.43 2.24
C SER A 299 -0.90 -16.03 2.04
N ILE A 300 -0.68 -17.29 2.44
CA ILE A 300 0.59 -18.01 2.24
C ILE A 300 0.90 -18.19 0.74
N PHE A 301 -0.12 -18.28 -0.12
CA PHE A 301 0.04 -18.34 -1.57
C PHE A 301 0.31 -16.96 -2.21
N GLY A 302 0.29 -15.89 -1.41
CA GLY A 302 0.58 -14.52 -1.81
C GLY A 302 2.07 -14.18 -1.62
N TYR A 303 2.35 -12.95 -1.21
CA TYR A 303 3.71 -12.51 -0.87
C TYR A 303 4.05 -12.92 0.58
N SER A 304 5.07 -13.77 0.78
CA SER A 304 5.37 -14.39 2.08
C SER A 304 5.50 -13.39 3.23
N LEU A 305 6.19 -12.27 3.00
CA LEU A 305 6.36 -11.24 4.02
C LEU A 305 5.01 -10.71 4.52
N TYR A 306 4.04 -10.52 3.63
CA TYR A 306 2.72 -10.05 4.04
C TYR A 306 1.90 -11.12 4.76
N ALA A 307 2.07 -12.39 4.42
CA ALA A 307 1.47 -13.48 5.19
C ALA A 307 1.99 -13.47 6.63
N VAL A 308 3.32 -13.36 6.80
CA VAL A 308 3.96 -13.24 8.11
C VAL A 308 3.44 -12.02 8.86
N LEU A 309 3.47 -10.84 8.24
CA LEU A 309 3.01 -9.59 8.86
C LEU A 309 1.53 -9.64 9.24
N PHE A 310 0.70 -10.31 8.44
CA PHE A 310 -0.70 -10.55 8.77
C PHE A 310 -0.84 -11.39 10.04
N TRP A 311 -0.21 -12.56 10.11
CA TRP A 311 -0.31 -13.45 11.27
C TRP A 311 0.25 -12.81 12.53
N LEU A 312 1.38 -12.11 12.42
CA LEU A 312 1.97 -11.33 13.51
C LEU A 312 1.03 -10.21 13.97
N GLY A 313 0.48 -9.42 13.04
CA GLY A 313 -0.44 -8.34 13.35
C GLY A 313 -1.73 -8.84 13.99
N TRP A 314 -2.25 -9.99 13.53
CA TRP A 314 -3.42 -10.62 14.12
C TRP A 314 -3.13 -11.17 15.52
N PHE A 315 -1.99 -11.85 15.73
CA PHE A 315 -1.56 -12.28 17.06
C PHE A 315 -1.46 -11.12 18.05
N VAL A 316 -0.82 -10.01 17.65
CA VAL A 316 -0.73 -8.78 18.45
C VAL A 316 -2.11 -8.21 18.74
N ALA A 317 -3.01 -8.19 17.74
CA ALA A 317 -4.38 -7.73 17.93
C ALA A 317 -5.14 -8.55 18.99
N GLU A 318 -5.01 -9.88 18.99
CA GLU A 318 -5.61 -10.74 20.01
C GLU A 318 -5.01 -10.51 21.39
N LEU A 319 -3.68 -10.35 21.49
CA LEU A 319 -3.02 -10.03 22.75
C LEU A 319 -3.54 -8.71 23.36
N ILE A 320 -3.75 -7.70 22.52
CA ILE A 320 -4.27 -6.39 22.95
C ILE A 320 -5.75 -6.49 23.35
N TYR A 321 -6.54 -7.30 22.63
CA TYR A 321 -7.96 -7.50 22.93
C TYR A 321 -8.19 -8.33 24.21
N TRP A 322 -7.22 -9.16 24.59
CA TRP A 322 -7.35 -10.03 25.75
C TRP A 322 -7.62 -9.23 27.05
N PRO A 323 -8.75 -9.47 27.74
CA PRO A 323 -9.15 -8.69 28.91
C PRO A 323 -8.16 -8.90 30.06
N ARG A 324 -7.46 -7.83 30.45
CA ARG A 324 -6.63 -7.77 31.66
C ARG A 324 -6.82 -6.46 32.39
N GLU A 325 -6.53 -6.48 33.69
CA GLU A 325 -6.47 -5.29 34.54
C GLU A 325 -5.62 -4.18 33.90
N ARG A 326 -5.99 -2.93 34.16
CA ARG A 326 -5.42 -1.72 33.53
C ARG A 326 -3.88 -1.66 33.57
N GLY A 327 -3.25 -2.21 34.60
CA GLY A 327 -1.79 -2.23 34.75
C GLY A 327 -1.06 -3.11 33.73
N TRP A 328 -1.69 -4.20 33.28
CA TRP A 328 -1.06 -5.16 32.35
C TRP A 328 -1.13 -4.72 30.89
N GLN A 329 -2.04 -3.80 30.54
CA GLN A 329 -2.18 -3.35 29.15
C GLN A 329 -0.91 -2.67 28.64
N ALA A 330 -0.25 -1.85 29.47
CA ALA A 330 1.01 -1.21 29.09
C ALA A 330 2.12 -2.25 28.82
N VAL A 331 2.23 -3.26 29.68
CA VAL A 331 3.20 -4.36 29.53
C VAL A 331 2.96 -5.15 28.25
N VAL A 332 1.71 -5.53 27.99
CA VAL A 332 1.34 -6.29 26.77
C VAL A 332 1.64 -5.47 25.51
N ILE A 333 1.38 -4.17 25.53
CA ILE A 333 1.68 -3.28 24.40
C ILE A 333 3.19 -3.18 24.17
N VAL A 334 3.99 -2.96 25.21
CA VAL A 334 5.45 -2.89 25.11
C VAL A 334 6.01 -4.22 24.60
N PHE A 335 5.55 -5.34 25.17
CA PHE A 335 5.93 -6.67 24.72
C PHE A 335 5.56 -6.91 23.25
N SER A 336 4.35 -6.55 22.84
CA SER A 336 3.91 -6.67 21.45
C SER A 336 4.76 -5.83 20.50
N GLY A 337 5.18 -4.63 20.94
CA GLY A 337 6.11 -3.78 20.19
C GLY A 337 7.48 -4.45 20.00
N ILE A 338 8.04 -5.05 21.05
CA ILE A 338 9.30 -5.79 20.99
C ILE A 338 9.18 -7.00 20.08
N VAL A 339 8.13 -7.81 20.23
CA VAL A 339 7.87 -8.98 19.36
C VAL A 339 7.77 -8.53 17.91
N GLY A 340 7.03 -7.44 17.63
CA GLY A 340 7.01 -6.80 16.33
C GLY A 340 8.41 -6.53 15.80
N MET A 341 9.16 -5.66 16.48
CA MET A 341 10.50 -5.21 16.08
C MET A 341 11.48 -6.36 15.81
N LEU A 342 11.44 -7.41 16.63
CA LEU A 342 12.36 -8.55 16.50
C LEU A 342 11.91 -9.60 15.49
N SER A 343 10.66 -9.60 15.05
CA SER A 343 10.12 -10.66 14.18
C SER A 343 10.82 -10.72 12.82
N ILE A 344 11.02 -9.58 12.14
CA ILE A 344 11.67 -9.57 10.82
C ILE A 344 13.14 -9.98 10.91
N PRO A 345 13.99 -9.37 11.78
CA PRO A 345 15.37 -9.82 11.94
C PRO A 345 15.50 -11.29 12.35
N ALA A 346 14.63 -11.78 13.24
CA ALA A 346 14.62 -13.18 13.64
C ALA A 346 14.31 -14.10 12.45
N LEU A 347 13.34 -13.74 11.61
CA LEU A 347 13.01 -14.50 10.41
C LEU A 347 14.13 -14.49 9.38
N GLU A 348 14.81 -13.36 9.18
CA GLU A 348 15.98 -13.30 8.28
C GLU A 348 17.13 -14.18 8.75
N LEU A 349 17.38 -14.23 10.07
CA LEU A 349 18.38 -15.12 10.66
C LEU A 349 17.98 -16.59 10.53
N ILE A 350 16.71 -16.94 10.81
CA ILE A 350 16.19 -18.30 10.68
C ILE A 350 16.24 -18.78 9.22
N ALA A 351 15.90 -17.90 8.28
CA ALA A 351 15.92 -18.19 6.85
C ALA A 351 17.34 -18.20 6.25
N GLY A 352 18.36 -17.77 7.01
CA GLY A 352 19.74 -17.71 6.55
C GLY A 352 20.03 -16.58 5.56
N TYR A 353 19.09 -15.63 5.37
CA TYR A 353 19.31 -14.44 4.52
C TYR A 353 20.26 -13.44 5.16
N SER A 354 20.24 -13.37 6.50
CA SER A 354 21.13 -12.54 7.30
C SER A 354 22.04 -13.42 8.14
N THR A 355 23.30 -13.01 8.28
CA THR A 355 24.25 -13.65 9.22
C THR A 355 24.60 -12.66 10.30
N PHE A 356 24.62 -13.11 11.56
CA PHE A 356 25.15 -12.29 12.65
C PHE A 356 26.67 -12.21 12.50
N LYS A 357 27.15 -11.23 11.73
CA LYS A 357 28.57 -10.89 11.71
C LYS A 357 28.84 -9.95 12.88
N PRO A 358 29.68 -10.33 13.87
CA PRO A 358 30.08 -9.40 14.90
C PRO A 358 30.71 -8.19 14.23
N ILE A 359 30.09 -7.01 14.41
CA ILE A 359 30.67 -5.75 13.96
C ILE A 359 31.92 -5.55 14.81
N ALA A 360 33.09 -5.64 14.19
CA ALA A 360 34.36 -5.35 14.84
C ALA A 360 34.47 -3.83 15.02
N TRP A 361 33.79 -3.27 16.02
CA TRP A 361 33.79 -1.83 16.32
C TRP A 361 35.19 -1.27 16.64
N PHE A 362 36.18 -2.13 16.91
CA PHE A 362 37.53 -1.76 17.33
C PHE A 362 38.64 -2.38 16.47
N VAL A 363 38.40 -2.64 15.18
CA VAL A 363 39.51 -2.84 14.23
C VAL A 363 39.71 -1.53 13.48
N ILE A 364 40.25 -0.55 14.20
CA ILE A 364 40.92 0.62 13.62
C ILE A 364 42.41 0.37 13.89
N PHE A 365 43.13 0.05 12.80
CA PHE A 365 44.59 -0.03 12.61
C PHE A 365 45.45 -0.77 13.64
#